data_AF-A0A162B245-F1
#
_entry.id   AF-A0A162B245-F1
#
_cell.length_a   1.000
_cell.length_b   1.000
_cell.length_c   1.000
_cell.angle_alpha   90.00
_cell.angle_beta   90.00
_cell.angle_gamma   90.00
#
_symmetry.space_group_name_H-M   'P 1'
#
loop_
_entity.id
_entity.type
_entity.pdbx_description
1 polymer ?
#
loop_
_entity_poly.entity_id
_entity_poly.type
_entity_poly.pdbx_seq_one_letter_code
_entity_poly.pdbx_strand_id
1 'polypeptide(L)'
;MRLSLKNLNTTHAAVWLVTPENLALAGAAMELLWKERQGERGGKHTGDREGSCKFAALLARALFGGRLAGNHDHVFVVLANGSLLDLNENQPDVAAFGSNAWARHDFVLAHPDYREALGSCMPRVERWVNWVKEAMPAAVM
;
A
#
# COMPACT_ATOMS: atom_id res chain seq x y z
N MET A 1 17.19 1.06 -1.57
CA MET A 1 16.99 1.75 -2.87
C MET A 1 16.07 2.94 -2.63
N ARG A 2 16.41 4.16 -3.05
CA ARG A 2 15.55 5.33 -2.85
C ARG A 2 14.60 5.49 -4.05
N LEU A 3 13.29 5.56 -3.81
CA LEU A 3 12.34 5.82 -4.89
C LEU A 3 12.52 7.25 -5.44
N SER A 4 12.55 7.37 -6.77
CA SER A 4 12.64 8.67 -7.43
C SER A 4 11.30 9.40 -7.38
N LEU A 5 11.34 10.73 -7.36
CA LEU A 5 10.11 11.55 -7.43
C LEU A 5 9.29 11.24 -8.67
N LYS A 6 9.98 11.02 -9.79
CA LYS A 6 9.34 10.58 -11.04
C LYS A 6 8.54 9.29 -10.82
N ASN A 7 9.12 8.26 -10.19
CA ASN A 7 8.42 7.00 -9.92
C ASN A 7 7.18 7.17 -9.03
N LEU A 8 7.27 8.04 -8.02
CA LEU A 8 6.18 8.27 -7.07
C LEU A 8 5.01 9.05 -7.69
N ASN A 9 5.33 10.00 -8.58
CA ASN A 9 4.34 10.84 -9.27
C ASN A 9 3.75 10.19 -10.52
N THR A 10 4.40 9.15 -11.06
CA THR A 10 3.86 8.38 -12.18
C THR A 10 2.61 7.62 -11.76
N THR A 11 1.55 7.72 -12.57
CA THR A 11 0.42 6.80 -12.54
C THR A 11 0.83 5.48 -13.19
N HIS A 12 0.78 4.40 -12.41
CA HIS A 12 1.10 3.04 -12.88
C HIS A 12 -0.14 2.37 -13.46
N ALA A 13 0.07 1.47 -14.41
CA ALA A 13 -1.01 0.66 -14.96
C ALA A 13 -1.47 -0.39 -13.94
N ALA A 14 -2.77 -0.69 -13.95
CA ALA A 14 -3.32 -1.78 -13.16
C ALA A 14 -2.97 -3.14 -13.77
N VAL A 15 -2.80 -4.14 -12.92
CA VAL A 15 -2.65 -5.55 -13.31
C VAL A 15 -3.94 -6.31 -13.02
N TRP A 16 -4.62 -5.93 -11.94
CA TRP A 16 -5.91 -6.46 -11.51
C TRP A 16 -7.01 -5.44 -11.70
N LEU A 17 -8.22 -5.92 -12.00
CA LEU A 17 -9.41 -5.08 -11.98
C LEU A 17 -9.72 -4.63 -10.55
N VAL A 18 -10.24 -3.41 -10.40
CA VAL A 18 -10.71 -2.91 -9.10
C VAL A 18 -12.15 -3.40 -8.89
N THR A 19 -12.29 -4.60 -8.32
CA THR A 19 -13.58 -5.19 -7.94
C THR A 19 -13.59 -5.51 -6.44
N PRO A 20 -14.76 -5.62 -5.80
CA PRO A 20 -14.85 -6.02 -4.39
C PRO A 20 -14.12 -7.34 -4.09
N GLU A 21 -14.18 -8.31 -4.99
CA GLU A 21 -13.55 -9.62 -4.85
C GLU A 21 -12.02 -9.49 -4.88
N ASN A 22 -11.47 -8.75 -5.85
CA ASN A 22 -10.03 -8.52 -5.94
C ASN A 22 -9.50 -7.68 -4.77
N LEU A 23 -10.28 -6.71 -4.29
CA LEU A 23 -9.94 -5.93 -3.09
C LEU A 23 -9.92 -6.81 -1.85
N ALA A 24 -10.88 -7.71 -1.70
CA ALA A 24 -10.91 -8.69 -0.61
C ALA A 24 -9.70 -9.64 -0.68
N LEU A 25 -9.33 -10.12 -1.88
CA LEU A 25 -8.12 -10.93 -2.08
C LEU A 25 -6.84 -10.16 -1.69
N ALA A 26 -6.71 -8.91 -2.12
CA ALA A 26 -5.56 -8.07 -1.77
C ALA A 26 -5.50 -7.79 -0.27
N GLY A 27 -6.65 -7.57 0.38
CA GLY A 27 -6.76 -7.41 1.83
C GLY A 27 -6.33 -8.67 2.59
N ALA A 28 -6.84 -9.84 2.21
CA ALA A 28 -6.46 -11.12 2.80
C ALA A 28 -4.97 -11.43 2.60
N ALA A 29 -4.43 -11.14 1.42
CA ALA A 29 -3.00 -11.24 1.17
C ALA A 29 -2.20 -10.33 2.11
N MET A 30 -2.61 -9.07 2.24
CA MET A 30 -1.93 -8.10 3.10
C MET A 30 -1.93 -8.54 4.58
N GLU A 31 -2.98 -9.21 5.06
CA GLU A 31 -3.01 -9.81 6.40
C GLU A 31 -1.98 -10.92 6.59
N LEU A 32 -1.91 -11.87 5.65
CA LEU A 32 -0.94 -12.97 5.71
C LEU A 32 0.50 -12.44 5.70
N LEU A 33 0.78 -11.53 4.77
CA LEU A 33 2.10 -10.96 4.54
C LEU A 33 2.53 -10.04 5.68
N TRP A 34 1.60 -9.30 6.29
CA TRP A 34 1.93 -8.48 7.45
C TRP A 34 2.23 -9.31 8.68
N LYS A 35 1.48 -10.41 8.91
CA LYS A 35 1.78 -11.34 10.00
C LYS A 35 3.19 -11.92 9.88
N GLU A 36 3.60 -12.34 8.69
CA GLU A 36 4.98 -12.75 8.41
C GLU A 36 5.97 -11.64 8.83
N ARG A 37 5.72 -10.40 8.41
CA ARG A 37 6.60 -9.27 8.71
C ARG A 37 6.69 -8.94 10.21
N GLN A 38 5.59 -9.08 10.94
CA GLN A 38 5.58 -8.90 12.40
C GLN A 38 6.46 -9.95 13.07
N GLY A 39 6.37 -11.21 12.64
CA GLY A 39 7.18 -12.31 13.16
C GLY A 39 8.69 -12.09 12.94
N GLU A 40 9.08 -11.65 11.74
CA GLU A 40 10.49 -11.33 11.43
C GLU A 40 11.09 -10.22 12.30
N ARG A 41 10.26 -9.30 12.79
CA ARG A 41 10.70 -8.19 13.64
C ARG A 41 10.78 -8.59 15.12
N GLY A 42 10.52 -9.86 15.45
CA GLY A 42 10.39 -10.33 16.83
C GLY A 42 9.18 -9.73 17.55
N GLY A 43 8.24 -9.13 16.80
CA GLY A 43 7.01 -8.59 17.35
C GLY A 43 6.02 -9.68 17.70
N LYS A 44 5.12 -9.39 18.64
CA LYS A 44 3.92 -10.22 18.82
C LYS A 44 3.03 -10.03 17.59
N HIS A 45 2.44 -11.12 17.09
CA HIS A 45 1.37 -11.02 16.10
C HIS A 45 0.22 -10.26 16.75
N THR A 46 -0.03 -9.03 16.30
CA THR A 46 -1.24 -8.31 16.67
C THR A 46 -2.39 -8.82 15.81
N GLY A 47 -3.62 -8.68 16.28
CA GLY A 47 -4.80 -9.04 15.48
C GLY A 47 -5.02 -8.08 14.29
N ASP A 48 -4.35 -6.93 14.31
CA ASP A 48 -4.43 -5.84 13.34
C ASP A 48 -3.19 -5.78 12.41
N ARG A 49 -3.22 -4.79 11.52
CA ARG A 49 -2.15 -4.43 10.60
C ARG A 49 -1.66 -2.99 10.83
N GLU A 50 -1.67 -2.51 12.07
CA GLU A 50 -1.17 -1.17 12.38
C GLU A 50 0.28 -0.99 11.87
N GLY A 51 0.57 0.19 11.32
CA GLY A 51 1.87 0.55 10.76
C GLY A 51 2.18 -0.09 9.40
N SER A 52 1.25 -0.82 8.78
CA SER A 52 1.47 -1.44 7.47
C SER A 52 1.21 -0.50 6.27
N CYS A 53 0.80 0.75 6.50
CA CYS A 53 0.30 1.67 5.46
C CYS A 53 1.23 1.79 4.24
N LYS A 54 2.54 1.91 4.44
CA LYS A 54 3.54 1.97 3.35
C LYS A 54 3.55 0.70 2.51
N PHE A 55 3.51 -0.46 3.14
CA PHE A 55 3.48 -1.75 2.44
C PHE A 55 2.15 -1.92 1.70
N ALA A 56 1.04 -1.61 2.37
CA ALA A 56 -0.30 -1.71 1.82
C ALA A 56 -0.49 -0.81 0.59
N ALA A 57 -0.06 0.46 0.65
CA ALA A 57 -0.15 1.38 -0.48
C ALA A 57 0.75 0.98 -1.65
N LEU A 58 1.96 0.48 -1.38
CA LEU A 58 2.86 0.00 -2.43
C LEU A 58 2.32 -1.27 -3.11
N LEU A 59 1.77 -2.22 -2.33
CA LEU A 59 1.11 -3.42 -2.84
C LEU A 59 -0.12 -3.04 -3.67
N ALA A 60 -0.99 -2.18 -3.12
CA ALA A 60 -2.16 -1.65 -3.80
C ALA A 60 -1.81 -1.02 -5.15
N ARG A 61 -0.79 -0.14 -5.18
CA ARG A 61 -0.36 0.51 -6.42
C ARG A 61 0.15 -0.49 -7.45
N ALA A 62 0.84 -1.54 -7.01
CA ALA A 62 1.38 -2.56 -7.90
C ALA A 62 0.29 -3.47 -8.49
N LEU A 63 -0.81 -3.72 -7.77
CA LEU A 63 -1.92 -4.55 -8.22
C LEU A 63 -2.95 -3.74 -9.02
N PHE A 64 -3.36 -2.58 -8.51
CA PHE A 64 -4.48 -1.79 -9.04
C PHE A 64 -4.04 -0.54 -9.80
N GLY A 65 -2.75 -0.31 -9.95
CA GLY A 65 -2.20 0.86 -10.62
C GLY A 65 -2.39 2.14 -9.82
N GLY A 66 -2.47 3.27 -10.52
CA GLY A 66 -2.60 4.58 -9.88
C GLY A 66 -1.26 5.14 -9.41
N ARG A 67 -1.32 6.19 -8.60
CA ARG A 67 -0.14 6.85 -8.01
C ARG A 67 -0.29 6.95 -6.49
N LEU A 68 0.83 7.05 -5.79
CA LEU A 68 0.78 7.27 -4.35
C LEU A 68 0.31 8.70 -4.05
N ALA A 69 -0.38 8.85 -2.94
CA ALA A 69 -0.67 10.11 -2.28
C ALA A 69 -0.67 9.88 -0.76
N GLY A 70 -0.57 10.94 0.02
CA GLY A 70 -0.54 10.81 1.47
C GLY A 70 -0.34 12.13 2.18
N ASN A 71 -0.28 12.02 3.50
CA ASN A 71 0.08 13.07 4.45
C ASN A 71 1.23 12.55 5.35
N HIS A 72 1.55 13.28 6.42
CA HIS A 72 2.62 12.90 7.34
C HIS A 72 2.42 11.53 7.98
N ASP A 73 1.17 11.14 8.17
CA ASP A 73 0.77 10.01 8.99
C ASP A 73 0.39 8.78 8.15
N HIS A 74 -0.11 8.99 6.92
CA HIS A 74 -0.68 7.93 6.10
C HIS A 74 -0.35 8.06 4.59
N VAL A 75 -0.32 6.92 3.90
CA VAL A 75 -0.15 6.80 2.46
C VAL A 75 -1.18 5.85 1.87
N PHE A 76 -1.72 6.25 0.73
CA PHE A 76 -2.77 5.56 -0.02
C PHE A 76 -2.54 5.71 -1.52
N VAL A 77 -3.44 5.14 -2.33
CA VAL A 77 -3.39 5.21 -3.79
C VAL A 77 -4.50 6.09 -4.34
N VAL A 78 -4.17 6.90 -5.33
CA VAL A 78 -5.14 7.60 -6.20
C VAL A 78 -5.14 6.89 -7.55
N LEU A 79 -6.28 6.29 -7.90
CA LEU A 79 -6.48 5.59 -9.16
C LEU A 79 -6.55 6.56 -10.34
N ALA A 80 -6.43 6.04 -11.56
CA ALA A 80 -6.44 6.85 -12.79
C ALA A 80 -7.74 7.67 -12.98
N ASN A 81 -8.86 7.16 -12.47
CA ASN A 81 -10.16 7.83 -12.47
C ASN A 81 -10.33 8.85 -11.31
N GLY A 82 -9.30 9.05 -10.48
CA GLY A 82 -9.32 9.94 -9.33
C GLY A 82 -9.87 9.34 -8.04
N SER A 83 -10.41 8.12 -8.08
CA SER A 83 -10.88 7.43 -6.87
C SER A 83 -9.73 7.08 -5.93
N LEU A 84 -10.02 7.05 -4.63
CA LEU A 84 -9.08 6.63 -3.59
C LEU A 84 -9.13 5.11 -3.41
N LEU A 85 -7.97 4.51 -3.19
CA LEU A 85 -7.83 3.11 -2.81
C LEU A 85 -6.87 3.00 -1.63
N ASP A 86 -7.33 2.34 -0.57
CA ASP A 86 -6.60 2.20 0.68
C ASP A 86 -6.87 0.84 1.32
N LEU A 87 -5.91 -0.08 1.21
CA LEU A 87 -6.01 -1.41 1.84
C LEU A 87 -5.88 -1.35 3.37
N ASN A 88 -5.62 -0.17 3.95
CA ASN A 88 -5.43 0.05 5.37
C ASN A 88 -6.52 0.92 6.01
N GLU A 89 -7.57 1.30 5.29
CA GLU A 89 -8.62 2.22 5.78
C GLU A 89 -9.24 1.81 7.14
N ASN A 90 -9.37 0.50 7.37
CA ASN A 90 -10.01 -0.05 8.58
C ASN A 90 -9.00 -0.40 9.69
N GLN A 91 -7.72 -0.05 9.54
CA GLN A 91 -6.72 -0.29 10.60
C GLN A 91 -6.85 0.77 11.70
N PRO A 92 -6.67 0.42 12.99
CA PRO A 92 -6.96 1.35 14.08
C PRO A 92 -6.13 2.64 14.03
N ASP A 93 -4.87 2.55 13.59
CA ASP A 93 -3.97 3.69 13.40
C ASP A 93 -4.50 4.65 12.34
N VAL A 94 -5.05 4.14 11.23
CA VAL A 94 -5.64 4.95 10.16
C VAL A 94 -6.99 5.53 10.58
N ALA A 95 -7.84 4.71 11.20
CA ALA A 95 -9.16 5.10 11.68
C ALA A 95 -9.08 6.26 12.70
N ALA A 96 -8.03 6.29 13.52
CA ALA A 96 -7.78 7.37 14.48
C ALA A 96 -7.61 8.75 13.82
N PHE A 97 -7.24 8.82 12.54
CA PHE A 97 -7.12 10.09 11.81
C PHE A 97 -8.46 10.60 11.25
N GLY A 98 -9.51 9.77 11.23
CA GLY A 98 -10.81 10.13 10.69
C GLY A 98 -10.71 10.63 9.23
N SER A 99 -11.42 11.73 8.91
CA SER A 99 -11.40 12.31 7.57
C SER A 99 -10.02 12.82 7.12
N ASN A 100 -9.09 13.06 8.06
CA ASN A 100 -7.74 13.50 7.73
C ASN A 100 -6.86 12.38 7.16
N ALA A 101 -7.25 11.10 7.30
CA ALA A 101 -6.49 9.95 6.80
C ALA A 101 -6.13 10.10 5.31
N TRP A 102 -7.04 10.66 4.50
CA TRP A 102 -6.85 10.82 3.05
C TRP A 102 -6.52 12.25 2.61
N ALA A 103 -6.14 13.13 3.54
CA ALA A 103 -5.62 14.44 3.19
C ALA A 103 -4.37 14.29 2.32
N ARG A 104 -4.31 15.01 1.20
CA ARG A 104 -3.19 14.95 0.25
C ARG A 104 -2.26 16.14 0.47
N HIS A 105 -1.02 15.86 0.85
CA HIS A 105 0.05 16.84 0.97
C HIS A 105 1.16 16.53 -0.04
N ASP A 106 1.27 17.33 -1.11
CA ASP A 106 2.20 17.07 -2.21
C ASP A 106 3.68 17.03 -1.78
N PHE A 107 4.03 17.73 -0.70
CA PHE A 107 5.40 17.79 -0.19
C PHE A 107 5.82 16.52 0.57
N VAL A 108 4.88 15.69 1.04
CA VAL A 108 5.20 14.50 1.85
C VAL A 108 5.96 13.48 1.02
N LEU A 109 5.44 13.14 -0.16
CA LEU A 109 6.14 12.23 -1.07
C LEU A 109 7.41 12.86 -1.65
N ALA A 110 7.54 14.20 -1.61
CA ALA A 110 8.76 14.88 -1.97
C ALA A 110 9.88 14.70 -0.93
N HIS A 111 9.50 14.55 0.35
CA HIS A 111 10.41 14.51 1.48
C HIS A 111 11.42 13.35 1.37
N PRO A 112 12.74 13.62 1.49
CA PRO A 112 13.79 12.60 1.39
C PRO A 112 13.55 11.33 2.20
N ASP A 113 13.30 11.49 3.51
CA ASP A 113 13.17 10.39 4.45
C ASP A 113 11.92 9.56 4.19
N TYR A 114 10.85 10.20 3.71
CA TYR A 114 9.62 9.51 3.36
C TYR A 114 9.85 8.59 2.16
N ARG A 115 10.58 9.08 1.15
CA ARG A 115 10.96 8.30 -0.03
C ARG A 115 11.94 7.18 0.30
N GLU A 116 12.84 7.41 1.24
CA GLU A 116 13.73 6.38 1.73
C GLU A 116 12.96 5.30 2.49
N ALA A 117 12.02 5.68 3.35
CA ALA A 117 11.14 4.75 4.06
C ALA A 117 10.28 3.92 3.10
N LEU A 118 9.69 4.52 2.07
CA LEU A 118 8.99 3.77 1.02
C LEU A 118 9.96 2.85 0.24
N GLY A 119 11.14 3.37 -0.09
CA GLY A 119 12.15 2.64 -0.83
C GLY A 119 12.75 1.45 -0.07
N SER A 120 12.77 1.47 1.26
CA SER A 120 13.18 0.34 2.09
C SER A 120 12.12 -0.77 2.16
N CYS A 121 10.85 -0.45 1.92
CA CYS A 121 9.77 -1.43 1.79
C CYS A 121 9.80 -2.18 0.45
N MET A 122 10.27 -1.53 -0.63
CA MET A 122 10.16 -2.03 -2.02
C MET A 122 10.67 -3.46 -2.23
N PRO A 123 11.88 -3.87 -1.77
CA PRO A 123 12.38 -5.23 -2.05
C PRO A 123 11.47 -6.32 -1.48
N ARG A 124 10.75 -6.03 -0.40
CA ARG A 124 9.77 -6.95 0.19
C ARG A 124 8.46 -6.89 -0.55
N VAL A 125 7.96 -5.69 -0.86
CA VAL A 125 6.72 -5.52 -1.63
C VAL A 125 6.83 -6.19 -3.00
N GLU A 126 7.98 -6.13 -3.68
CA GLU A 126 8.18 -6.81 -4.96
C GLU A 126 8.00 -8.32 -4.86
N ARG A 127 8.56 -8.95 -3.81
CA ARG A 127 8.34 -10.38 -3.54
C ARG A 127 6.88 -10.68 -3.24
N TRP A 128 6.24 -9.83 -2.44
CA TRP A 128 4.83 -9.96 -2.09
C TRP A 128 3.93 -9.85 -3.31
N VAL A 129 4.16 -8.87 -4.19
CA VAL A 129 3.41 -8.70 -5.44
C VAL A 129 3.51 -9.94 -6.32
N ASN A 130 4.72 -10.49 -6.49
CA ASN A 130 4.91 -11.71 -7.28
C ASN A 130 4.14 -12.89 -6.68
N TRP A 131 4.27 -13.12 -5.37
CA TRP A 131 3.52 -14.17 -4.69
C TRP A 131 2.01 -13.99 -4.82
N VAL A 132 1.50 -12.77 -4.62
CA VAL A 132 0.07 -12.47 -4.73
C VAL A 132 -0.45 -12.76 -6.14
N LYS A 133 0.30 -12.38 -7.17
CA LYS A 133 -0.06 -12.63 -8.58
C LYS A 133 -0.08 -14.13 -8.94
N GLU A 134 0.76 -14.93 -8.29
CA GLU A 134 0.86 -16.38 -8.53
C GLU A 134 -0.15 -17.18 -7.70
N ALA A 135 -0.40 -16.76 -6.46
CA ALA A 135 -1.17 -17.53 -5.47
C ALA A 135 -2.66 -17.17 -5.43
N MET A 136 -3.05 -15.97 -5.89
CA MET A 136 -4.43 -15.49 -5.78
C MET A 136 -5.15 -15.52 -7.12
N PRO A 137 -6.37 -16.08 -7.20
CA PRO A 137 -7.14 -16.18 -8.45
C PRO A 137 -7.91 -14.89 -8.76
N ALA A 138 -7.19 -13.77 -8.91
CA ALA A 138 -7.79 -12.47 -9.18
C ALA A 138 -8.19 -12.28 -10.64
N ALA A 139 -9.22 -11.45 -10.87
CA ALA A 139 -9.56 -11.01 -12.21
C ALA A 139 -8.52 -10.00 -12.73
N VAL A 140 -7.94 -10.27 -13.89
CA VAL A 140 -6.87 -9.45 -14.50
C VAL A 140 -7.43 -8.47 -15.53
N MET A 141 -6.69 -7.38 -15.76
CA MET A 141 -6.99 -6.34 -16.77
C MET A 141 -6.91 -6.84 -18.21
#